data_AF-A0A7D5GG24-F1
#
_entry.id   AF-A0A7D5GG24-F1
#
_cell.length_a   1.000
_cell.length_b   1.000
_cell.length_c   1.000
_cell.angle_alpha   90.00
_cell.angle_beta   90.00
_cell.angle_gamma   90.00
#
_symmetry.space_group_name_H-M   'P 1'
#
loop_
_entity.id
_entity.type
_entity.pdbx_description
1 polymer ?
#
loop_
_entity_poly.entity_id
_entity_poly.type
_entity_poly.pdbx_seq_one_letter_code
_entity_poly.pdbx_strand_id
1 'polypeptide(L)'
;MSAGDEPPWNDVSRFPDFLEHLESEGGATVRGIVDRIDADIDADGVVYHDRGIRVPGYDVTFVPEPEGSRMVPSFSVEVQTIGPRSTWAVFDATLSWDFYLLQAEGIAAIAWVSDEEYNAEEAGLFLSKQDALAAGRFSFGTFIYSDEEWADQLDLIDGTDTPAFLQRDDGSVLVPNDQTEFYDIVNSTPAEFRSNGGRAPSHLGLLELEVTID
;
A
#
# COMPACT_ATOMS: atom_id res chain seq x y z
N MET A 1 29.79 -5.90 -4.13
CA MET A 1 28.98 -6.84 -4.92
C MET A 1 27.71 -6.08 -5.23
N SER A 2 27.58 -5.56 -6.45
CA SER A 2 26.42 -4.77 -6.86
C SER A 2 25.24 -5.71 -7.09
N ALA A 3 24.14 -5.50 -6.37
CA ALA A 3 22.84 -6.04 -6.77
C ALA A 3 22.45 -5.40 -8.11
N GLY A 4 21.78 -6.17 -8.97
CA GLY A 4 21.65 -5.92 -10.41
C GLY A 4 21.07 -4.57 -10.82
N ASP A 5 21.57 -4.07 -11.95
CA ASP A 5 21.24 -2.77 -12.58
C ASP A 5 19.87 -2.74 -13.30
N GLU A 6 18.99 -3.71 -13.11
CA GLU A 6 17.64 -3.69 -13.69
C GLU A 6 16.59 -3.30 -12.64
N PRO A 7 15.73 -2.31 -12.93
CA PRO A 7 14.63 -1.94 -12.04
C PRO A 7 13.72 -3.16 -11.78
N PRO A 8 13.23 -3.36 -10.54
CA PRO A 8 12.32 -4.47 -10.22
C PRO A 8 11.02 -4.47 -11.02
N TRP A 9 10.62 -3.33 -11.59
CA TRP A 9 9.42 -3.20 -12.41
C TRP A 9 9.79 -2.87 -13.86
N ASN A 10 9.20 -3.62 -14.79
CA ASN A 10 9.49 -3.50 -16.22
C ASN A 10 8.51 -2.56 -16.95
N ASP A 11 7.31 -2.40 -16.42
CA ASP A 11 6.31 -1.47 -16.93
C ASP A 11 5.72 -0.64 -15.78
N VAL A 12 5.68 0.68 -15.98
CA VAL A 12 5.23 1.66 -14.99
C VAL A 12 4.32 2.65 -15.69
N SER A 13 3.02 2.54 -15.42
CA SER A 13 1.97 3.31 -16.07
C SER A 13 1.23 4.18 -15.06
N ARG A 14 1.22 5.50 -15.27
CA ARG A 14 0.52 6.45 -14.39
C ARG A 14 -0.98 6.46 -14.68
N PHE A 15 -1.79 6.57 -13.64
CA PHE A 15 -3.22 6.89 -13.71
C PHE A 15 -3.42 8.39 -13.57
N PRO A 16 -3.58 9.15 -14.67
CA PRO A 16 -3.94 10.56 -14.55
C PRO A 16 -5.32 10.69 -13.89
N ASP A 17 -5.49 11.73 -13.09
CA ASP A 17 -6.78 12.16 -12.52
C ASP A 17 -7.47 11.11 -11.64
N PHE A 18 -6.70 10.20 -11.03
CA PHE A 18 -7.23 9.11 -10.20
C PHE A 18 -8.17 9.61 -9.08
N LEU A 19 -7.77 10.65 -8.35
CA LEU A 19 -8.57 11.20 -7.26
C LEU A 19 -9.85 11.88 -7.77
N GLU A 20 -9.77 12.63 -8.88
CA GLU A 20 -10.97 13.23 -9.48
C GLU A 20 -11.96 12.14 -9.92
N HIS A 21 -11.44 11.04 -10.46
CA HIS A 21 -12.27 9.89 -10.83
C HIS A 21 -12.88 9.22 -9.59
N LEU A 22 -12.08 9.01 -8.54
CA LEU A 22 -12.52 8.43 -7.28
C LEU A 22 -13.67 9.22 -6.65
N GLU A 23 -13.56 10.55 -6.63
CA GLU A 23 -14.62 11.45 -6.16
C GLU A 23 -15.89 11.32 -7.02
N SER A 24 -15.74 11.19 -8.35
CA SER A 24 -16.88 11.10 -9.27
C SER A 24 -17.67 9.80 -9.17
N GLU A 25 -17.00 8.67 -8.92
CA GLU A 25 -17.61 7.33 -8.81
C GLU A 25 -18.00 6.97 -7.37
N GLY A 26 -17.50 7.71 -6.38
CA GLY A 26 -17.75 7.44 -4.96
C GLY A 26 -16.94 6.27 -4.38
N GLY A 27 -15.93 5.77 -5.11
CA GLY A 27 -15.09 4.67 -4.70
C GLY A 27 -14.49 3.90 -5.89
N ALA A 28 -13.37 3.22 -5.68
CA ALA A 28 -12.76 2.34 -6.67
C ALA A 28 -12.04 1.17 -5.99
N THR A 29 -12.31 -0.06 -6.42
CA THR A 29 -11.51 -1.22 -5.96
C THR A 29 -10.30 -1.44 -6.84
N VAL A 30 -9.25 -2.08 -6.32
CA VAL A 30 -8.06 -2.43 -7.09
C VAL A 30 -8.42 -3.32 -8.28
N ARG A 31 -9.27 -4.32 -8.07
CA ARG A 31 -9.80 -5.14 -9.18
C ARG A 31 -10.56 -4.29 -10.21
N GLY A 32 -11.42 -3.38 -9.76
CA GLY A 32 -12.16 -2.48 -10.65
C GLY A 32 -11.25 -1.56 -11.48
N ILE A 33 -10.10 -1.14 -10.92
CA ILE A 33 -9.09 -0.35 -11.64
C ILE A 33 -8.41 -1.21 -12.72
N VAL A 34 -7.99 -2.42 -12.37
CA VAL A 34 -7.36 -3.38 -13.30
C VAL A 34 -8.30 -3.72 -14.46
N ASP A 35 -9.57 -4.03 -14.16
CA ASP A 35 -10.60 -4.33 -15.17
C ASP A 35 -10.81 -3.15 -16.13
N ARG A 36 -10.80 -1.91 -15.61
CA ARG A 36 -11.06 -0.70 -16.39
C ARG A 36 -9.97 -0.41 -17.41
N ILE A 37 -8.71 -0.72 -17.09
CA ILE A 37 -7.57 -0.47 -17.97
C ILE A 37 -7.26 -1.64 -18.90
N ASP A 38 -8.07 -2.71 -18.86
CA ASP A 38 -7.92 -3.92 -19.68
C ASP A 38 -6.51 -4.51 -19.54
N ALA A 39 -5.96 -4.45 -18.31
CA ALA A 39 -4.68 -5.06 -18.01
C ALA A 39 -4.88 -6.57 -17.83
N ASP A 40 -4.04 -7.36 -18.49
CA ASP A 40 -4.05 -8.82 -18.42
C ASP A 40 -3.38 -9.28 -17.11
N ILE A 41 -4.05 -8.99 -15.99
CA ILE A 41 -3.59 -9.28 -14.62
C ILE A 41 -4.67 -10.13 -13.96
N ASP A 42 -4.35 -11.40 -13.71
CA ASP A 42 -5.18 -12.25 -12.86
C ASP A 42 -5.06 -11.79 -11.40
N ALA A 43 -6.20 -11.62 -10.73
CA ALA A 43 -6.25 -11.11 -9.36
C ALA A 43 -7.16 -11.99 -8.49
N ASP A 44 -6.55 -12.86 -7.68
CA ASP A 44 -7.26 -13.68 -6.69
C ASP A 44 -7.27 -13.04 -5.31
N GLY A 45 -6.28 -12.20 -5.01
CA GLY A 45 -6.24 -11.38 -3.81
C GLY A 45 -5.15 -10.31 -3.88
N VAL A 46 -5.01 -9.58 -2.79
CA VAL A 46 -4.11 -8.44 -2.69
C VAL A 46 -3.38 -8.41 -1.36
N VAL A 47 -2.24 -7.72 -1.34
CA VAL A 47 -1.54 -7.34 -0.11
C VAL A 47 -1.36 -5.83 -0.09
N TYR A 48 -2.08 -5.15 0.80
CA TYR A 48 -1.86 -3.74 1.10
C TYR A 48 -0.50 -3.56 1.79
N HIS A 49 0.25 -2.57 1.34
CA HIS A 49 1.58 -2.22 1.82
C HIS A 49 1.58 -0.81 2.39
N ASP A 50 2.03 -0.68 3.64
CA ASP A 50 2.29 0.59 4.31
C ASP A 50 3.64 0.51 5.02
N ARG A 51 4.69 1.00 4.37
CA ARG A 51 6.04 1.17 4.93
C ARG A 51 6.54 -0.05 5.71
N GLY A 52 6.29 -1.22 5.14
CA GLY A 52 6.71 -2.51 5.69
C GLY A 52 5.58 -3.31 6.35
N ILE A 53 4.47 -2.69 6.74
CA ILE A 53 3.25 -3.41 7.11
C ILE A 53 2.65 -4.02 5.84
N ARG A 54 2.27 -5.29 5.92
CA ARG A 54 1.71 -6.08 4.82
C ARG A 54 0.40 -6.71 5.27
N VAL A 55 -0.71 -6.28 4.68
CA VAL A 55 -2.06 -6.75 5.04
C VAL A 55 -2.67 -7.53 3.87
N PRO A 56 -2.71 -8.86 3.96
CA PRO A 56 -3.45 -9.68 2.99
C PRO A 56 -4.96 -9.41 3.05
N GLY A 57 -5.59 -9.35 1.88
CA GLY A 57 -7.03 -9.17 1.72
C GLY A 57 -7.52 -9.61 0.34
N TYR A 58 -8.81 -9.78 0.18
CA TYR A 58 -9.41 -10.20 -1.10
C TYR A 58 -9.44 -9.07 -2.13
N ASP A 59 -9.54 -7.82 -1.68
CA ASP A 59 -9.46 -6.62 -2.49
C ASP A 59 -9.12 -5.41 -1.60
N VAL A 60 -8.80 -4.28 -2.23
CA VAL A 60 -8.59 -2.98 -1.58
C VAL A 60 -9.51 -1.97 -2.24
N THR A 61 -10.20 -1.16 -1.44
CA THR A 61 -11.12 -0.11 -1.92
C THR A 61 -10.58 1.26 -1.53
N PHE A 62 -10.40 2.12 -2.53
CA PHE A 62 -10.22 3.55 -2.33
C PHE A 62 -11.60 4.18 -2.16
N VAL A 63 -11.75 5.06 -1.18
CA VAL A 63 -13.03 5.71 -0.85
C VAL A 63 -12.79 7.21 -0.62
N PRO A 64 -13.51 8.12 -1.30
CA PRO A 64 -13.46 9.53 -0.94
C PRO A 64 -14.12 9.75 0.42
N GLU A 65 -13.44 10.43 1.34
CA GLU A 65 -14.03 10.73 2.64
C GLU A 65 -15.15 11.79 2.48
N PRO A 66 -16.28 11.65 3.18
CA PRO A 66 -17.36 12.64 3.10
C PRO A 66 -16.89 14.04 3.47
N GLU A 67 -17.32 15.06 2.72
CA GLU A 67 -17.00 16.46 3.04
C GLU A 67 -17.35 16.80 4.50
N GLY A 68 -16.36 17.33 5.24
CA GLY A 68 -16.52 17.72 6.64
C GLY A 68 -16.42 16.58 7.66
N SER A 69 -16.16 15.34 7.24
CA SER A 69 -15.80 14.25 8.18
C SER A 69 -14.47 14.52 8.90
N ARG A 70 -13.56 15.24 8.22
CA ARG A 70 -12.22 15.60 8.70
C ARG A 70 -11.89 17.08 8.48
N MET A 71 -10.79 17.53 9.09
CA MET A 71 -10.32 18.92 9.00
C MET A 71 -9.80 19.31 7.60
N VAL A 72 -9.34 18.31 6.84
CA VAL A 72 -8.85 18.45 5.47
C VAL A 72 -9.57 17.45 4.58
N PRO A 73 -9.75 17.75 3.27
CA PRO A 73 -10.12 16.74 2.28
C PRO A 73 -9.23 15.51 2.40
N SER A 74 -9.82 14.32 2.26
CA SER A 74 -9.12 13.06 2.46
C SER A 74 -9.73 11.94 1.64
N PHE A 75 -8.95 10.90 1.40
CA PHE A 75 -9.45 9.63 0.91
C PHE A 75 -8.95 8.50 1.81
N SER A 76 -9.70 7.41 1.83
CA SER A 76 -9.42 6.24 2.63
C SER A 76 -9.08 5.05 1.75
N VAL A 77 -8.29 4.15 2.30
CA VAL A 77 -7.96 2.85 1.73
C VAL A 77 -8.46 1.80 2.70
N GLU A 78 -9.46 1.04 2.27
CA GLU A 78 -10.10 -0.02 3.04
C GLU A 78 -9.67 -1.37 2.49
N VAL A 79 -9.15 -2.24 3.35
CA VAL A 79 -8.75 -3.59 2.94
C VAL A 79 -9.91 -4.55 3.23
N GLN A 80 -10.34 -5.32 2.23
CA GLN A 80 -11.24 -6.45 2.45
C GLN A 80 -10.43 -7.61 3.03
N THR A 81 -10.12 -7.50 4.31
CA THR A 81 -9.25 -8.38 5.08
C THR A 81 -9.76 -9.81 5.23
N ILE A 82 -8.86 -10.70 5.63
CA ILE A 82 -9.14 -12.12 5.90
C ILE A 82 -9.50 -12.32 7.37
N GLY A 83 -10.60 -13.04 7.63
CA GLY A 83 -11.03 -13.39 8.99
C GLY A 83 -11.51 -12.17 9.80
N PRO A 84 -11.19 -12.09 11.11
CA PRO A 84 -11.66 -11.01 11.99
C PRO A 84 -10.80 -9.73 11.91
N ARG A 85 -9.93 -9.61 10.91
CA ARG A 85 -8.99 -8.50 10.78
C ARG A 85 -9.71 -7.26 10.25
N SER A 86 -9.20 -6.09 10.58
CA SER A 86 -9.64 -4.80 10.02
C SER A 86 -8.42 -3.98 9.66
N THR A 87 -8.43 -3.34 8.50
CA THR A 87 -7.38 -2.40 8.10
C THR A 87 -7.96 -1.26 7.30
N TRP A 88 -7.60 -0.06 7.75
CA TRP A 88 -8.05 1.21 7.19
C TRP A 88 -6.91 2.22 7.27
N ALA A 89 -6.63 2.92 6.17
CA ALA A 89 -5.68 4.03 6.13
C ALA A 89 -6.35 5.28 5.56
N VAL A 90 -6.03 6.45 6.09
CA VAL A 90 -6.54 7.75 5.59
C VAL A 90 -5.40 8.63 5.14
N PHE A 91 -5.56 9.19 3.96
CA PHE A 91 -4.59 10.06 3.32
C PHE A 91 -5.15 11.47 3.13
N ASP A 92 -4.28 12.46 3.27
CA ASP A 92 -4.55 13.87 3.02
C ASP A 92 -4.71 14.10 1.50
N ALA A 93 -5.94 14.34 1.06
CA ALA A 93 -6.24 14.56 -0.36
C ALA A 93 -5.88 15.98 -0.84
N THR A 94 -5.37 16.85 0.05
CA THR A 94 -4.86 18.16 -0.37
C THR A 94 -3.47 18.10 -0.98
N LEU A 95 -2.76 16.97 -0.81
CA LEU A 95 -1.47 16.72 -1.46
C LEU A 95 -1.63 16.30 -2.92
N SER A 96 -0.59 16.53 -3.71
CA SER A 96 -0.54 16.10 -5.11
C SER A 96 -0.14 14.63 -5.22
N TRP A 97 -1.12 13.75 -5.25
CA TRP A 97 -0.92 12.31 -5.37
C TRP A 97 -0.83 11.83 -6.82
N ASP A 98 0.13 10.94 -7.06
CA ASP A 98 0.22 10.19 -8.30
C ASP A 98 0.06 8.70 -8.04
N PHE A 99 -0.80 8.06 -8.83
CA PHE A 99 -1.07 6.63 -8.79
C PHE A 99 -0.45 5.95 -10.01
N TYR A 100 0.12 4.76 -9.82
CA TYR A 100 0.80 4.01 -10.85
C TYR A 100 0.45 2.53 -10.79
N LEU A 101 0.26 1.93 -11.96
CA LEU A 101 0.34 0.49 -12.16
C LEU A 101 1.80 0.12 -12.40
N LEU A 102 2.32 -0.79 -11.59
CA LEU A 102 3.64 -1.38 -11.70
C LEU A 102 3.47 -2.83 -12.13
N GLN A 103 4.21 -3.27 -13.16
CA GLN A 103 4.15 -4.64 -13.64
C GLN A 103 5.55 -5.21 -13.86
N ALA A 104 5.72 -6.46 -13.47
CA ALA A 104 6.87 -7.30 -13.76
C ALA A 104 6.38 -8.71 -14.13
N GLU A 105 7.30 -9.60 -14.48
CA GLU A 105 6.92 -10.99 -14.80
C GLU A 105 6.27 -11.65 -13.56
N GLY A 106 4.99 -11.99 -13.68
CA GLY A 106 4.23 -12.68 -12.65
C GLY A 106 3.74 -11.83 -11.47
N ILE A 107 3.95 -10.50 -11.48
CA ILE A 107 3.50 -9.65 -10.36
C ILE A 107 3.10 -8.26 -10.83
N ALA A 108 2.04 -7.74 -10.22
CA ALA A 108 1.58 -6.37 -10.42
C ALA A 108 1.33 -5.66 -9.09
N ALA A 109 1.38 -4.33 -9.11
CA ALA A 109 1.00 -3.52 -7.97
C ALA A 109 0.38 -2.18 -8.40
N ILE A 110 -0.54 -1.66 -7.60
CA ILE A 110 -0.93 -0.25 -7.64
C ILE A 110 -0.17 0.48 -6.55
N ALA A 111 0.69 1.42 -6.90
CA ALA A 111 1.44 2.25 -5.95
C ALA A 111 1.01 3.71 -6.05
N TRP A 112 1.09 4.44 -4.93
CA TRP A 112 0.82 5.88 -4.93
C TRP A 112 1.84 6.65 -4.12
N VAL A 113 2.14 7.87 -4.59
CA VAL A 113 3.19 8.73 -4.03
C VAL A 113 2.83 10.20 -4.19
N SER A 114 2.96 10.98 -3.12
CA SER A 114 2.74 12.43 -3.15
C SER A 114 3.98 13.18 -3.64
N ASP A 115 3.81 14.42 -4.10
CA ASP A 115 4.95 15.30 -4.40
C ASP A 115 5.82 15.51 -3.15
N GLU A 116 5.18 15.64 -1.99
CA GLU A 116 5.82 15.85 -0.70
C GLU A 116 6.68 14.66 -0.28
N GLU A 117 6.15 13.43 -0.40
CA GLU A 117 6.90 12.21 -0.11
C GLU A 117 8.11 12.08 -1.02
N TYR A 118 7.91 12.20 -2.33
CA TYR A 118 8.98 12.10 -3.30
C TYR A 118 10.08 13.13 -3.06
N ASN A 119 9.70 14.39 -2.82
CA ASN A 119 10.67 15.46 -2.57
C ASN A 119 11.45 15.26 -1.25
N ALA A 120 10.82 14.66 -0.24
CA ALA A 120 11.45 14.41 1.05
C ALA A 120 12.38 13.20 1.03
N GLU A 121 11.98 12.11 0.37
CA GLU A 121 12.66 10.80 0.52
C GLU A 121 13.48 10.40 -0.70
N GLU A 122 13.05 10.74 -1.94
CA GLU A 122 13.56 10.08 -3.15
C GLU A 122 14.19 11.04 -4.19
N ALA A 123 13.84 12.33 -4.18
CA ALA A 123 14.33 13.33 -5.14
C ALA A 123 15.85 13.56 -5.12
N GLY A 124 16.53 13.14 -4.05
CA GLY A 124 18.00 13.15 -3.98
C GLY A 124 18.69 12.06 -4.79
N LEU A 125 17.95 11.00 -5.17
CA LEU A 125 18.46 9.80 -5.83
C LEU A 125 17.83 9.56 -7.21
N PHE A 126 16.57 9.99 -7.40
CA PHE A 126 15.80 9.74 -8.62
C PHE A 126 15.39 11.05 -9.29
N LEU A 127 15.31 11.06 -10.62
CA LEU A 127 14.94 12.25 -11.40
C LEU A 127 13.43 12.48 -11.46
N SER A 128 12.64 11.43 -11.23
CA SER A 128 11.19 11.49 -11.20
C SER A 128 10.59 10.45 -10.25
N LYS A 129 9.31 10.64 -9.87
CA LYS A 129 8.51 9.63 -9.16
C LYS A 129 8.46 8.30 -9.91
N GLN A 130 8.31 8.36 -11.23
CA GLN A 130 8.28 7.17 -12.08
C GLN A 130 9.59 6.37 -11.98
N ASP A 131 10.75 7.04 -11.98
CA ASP A 131 12.05 6.37 -11.83
C ASP A 131 12.21 5.73 -10.44
N ALA A 132 11.76 6.44 -9.40
CA ALA A 132 11.77 5.93 -8.03
C ALA A 132 10.88 4.67 -7.91
N LEU A 133 9.66 4.73 -8.44
CA LEU A 133 8.72 3.61 -8.45
C LEU A 133 9.23 2.43 -9.27
N ALA A 134 9.80 2.67 -10.45
CA ALA A 134 10.43 1.64 -11.26
C ALA A 134 11.54 0.92 -10.47
N ALA A 135 12.29 1.66 -9.65
CA ALA A 135 13.31 1.14 -8.74
C ALA A 135 12.74 0.46 -7.47
N GLY A 136 11.41 0.34 -7.33
CA GLY A 136 10.74 -0.27 -6.19
C GLY A 136 10.64 0.62 -4.96
N ARG A 137 10.75 1.95 -5.14
CA ARG A 137 10.71 2.93 -4.06
C ARG A 137 9.31 3.52 -3.94
N PHE A 138 8.54 3.01 -2.99
CA PHE A 138 7.26 3.60 -2.55
C PHE A 138 6.94 3.22 -1.11
N SER A 139 6.31 4.14 -0.38
CA SER A 139 5.79 3.86 0.96
C SER A 139 4.49 3.07 0.94
N PHE A 140 3.66 3.29 -0.09
CA PHE A 140 2.29 2.80 -0.12
C PHE A 140 1.97 2.11 -1.44
N GLY A 141 1.28 0.98 -1.36
CA GLY A 141 0.85 0.26 -2.54
C GLY A 141 -0.02 -0.95 -2.21
N THR A 142 -0.56 -1.55 -3.26
CA THR A 142 -1.29 -2.81 -3.19
C THR A 142 -0.68 -3.76 -4.21
N PHE A 143 -0.08 -4.84 -3.72
CA PHE A 143 0.42 -5.91 -4.57
C PHE A 143 -0.75 -6.83 -4.93
N ILE A 144 -0.80 -7.26 -6.19
CA ILE A 144 -1.85 -8.09 -6.76
C ILE A 144 -1.26 -9.48 -6.96
N TYR A 145 -1.95 -10.50 -6.43
CA TYR A 145 -1.52 -11.89 -6.48
C TYR A 145 -2.57 -12.76 -7.15
N SER A 146 -2.11 -13.80 -7.85
CA SER A 146 -2.93 -14.85 -8.43
C SER A 146 -2.49 -16.24 -7.96
N ASP A 147 -3.36 -17.23 -8.16
CA ASP A 147 -3.09 -18.66 -8.07
C ASP A 147 -2.40 -19.09 -6.75
N GLU A 148 -1.27 -19.80 -6.87
CA GLU A 148 -0.53 -20.40 -5.77
C GLU A 148 0.07 -19.33 -4.84
N GLU A 149 0.49 -18.19 -5.38
CA GLU A 149 1.08 -17.12 -4.57
C GLU A 149 0.04 -16.49 -3.64
N TRP A 150 -1.20 -16.32 -4.11
CA TRP A 150 -2.30 -15.88 -3.26
C TRP A 150 -2.68 -16.94 -2.23
N ALA A 151 -2.72 -18.22 -2.62
CA ALA A 151 -3.00 -19.32 -1.70
C ALA A 151 -1.99 -19.38 -0.55
N ASP A 152 -0.71 -19.15 -0.83
CA ASP A 152 0.34 -19.08 0.19
C ASP A 152 0.12 -17.92 1.18
N GLN A 153 -0.32 -16.74 0.72
CA GLN A 153 -0.67 -15.62 1.61
C GLN A 153 -1.86 -15.95 2.52
N LEU A 154 -2.88 -16.58 1.94
CA LEU A 154 -4.11 -16.97 2.64
C LEU A 154 -3.82 -18.02 3.72
N ASP A 155 -3.12 -19.10 3.38
CA ASP A 155 -2.75 -20.17 4.32
C ASP A 155 -1.88 -19.62 5.46
N LEU A 156 -0.97 -18.70 5.16
CA LEU A 156 -0.09 -18.09 6.16
C LEU A 156 -0.86 -17.22 7.15
N ILE A 157 -1.75 -16.35 6.67
CA ILE A 157 -2.48 -15.42 7.55
C ILE A 157 -3.56 -16.16 8.34
N ASP A 158 -4.25 -17.14 7.76
CA ASP A 158 -5.26 -17.97 8.44
C ASP A 158 -4.64 -18.82 9.57
N GLY A 159 -3.36 -19.14 9.48
CA GLY A 159 -2.62 -19.87 10.52
C GLY A 159 -2.23 -19.03 11.75
N THR A 160 -2.62 -17.76 11.83
CA THR A 160 -2.15 -16.81 12.85
C THR A 160 -3.27 -15.94 13.41
N ASP A 161 -3.03 -15.31 14.57
CA ASP A 161 -3.87 -14.27 15.15
C ASP A 161 -3.20 -12.88 15.02
N THR A 162 -2.30 -12.69 14.04
CA THR A 162 -1.72 -11.36 13.74
C THR A 162 -2.61 -10.58 12.80
N PRO A 163 -2.75 -9.24 12.96
CA PRO A 163 -3.52 -8.42 12.03
C PRO A 163 -2.83 -8.26 10.67
N ALA A 164 -1.49 -8.37 10.63
CA ALA A 164 -0.69 -8.14 9.44
C ALA A 164 0.70 -8.81 9.56
N PHE A 165 1.42 -8.89 8.44
CA PHE A 165 2.84 -9.23 8.41
C PHE A 165 3.71 -7.97 8.40
N LEU A 166 5.01 -8.14 8.67
CA LEU A 166 6.00 -7.07 8.66
C LEU A 166 7.14 -7.44 7.71
N GLN A 167 7.52 -6.53 6.83
CA GLN A 167 8.69 -6.66 5.98
C GLN A 167 9.90 -6.04 6.68
N ARG A 168 11.00 -6.79 6.71
CA ARG A 168 12.29 -6.34 7.25
C ARG A 168 13.11 -5.63 6.17
N ASP A 169 14.12 -4.90 6.60
CA ASP A 169 15.06 -4.17 5.72
C ASP A 169 15.81 -5.09 4.74
N ASP A 170 15.97 -6.37 5.09
CA ASP A 170 16.58 -7.39 4.22
C ASP A 170 15.58 -8.00 3.20
N GLY A 171 14.36 -7.47 3.17
CA GLY A 171 13.26 -7.91 2.31
C GLY A 171 12.49 -9.12 2.84
N SER A 172 12.94 -9.76 3.93
CA SER A 172 12.26 -10.93 4.50
C SER A 172 10.97 -10.55 5.22
N VAL A 173 10.01 -11.48 5.20
CA VAL A 173 8.73 -11.33 5.90
C VAL A 173 8.85 -11.90 7.31
N LEU A 174 8.44 -11.10 8.28
CA LEU A 174 8.23 -11.47 9.67
C LEU A 174 6.73 -11.63 9.90
N VAL A 175 6.36 -12.78 10.43
CA VAL A 175 4.97 -13.14 10.73
C VAL A 175 4.81 -13.18 12.25
N PRO A 176 4.23 -12.15 12.88
CA PRO A 176 3.88 -12.20 14.29
C PRO A 176 2.85 -13.31 14.53
N ASN A 177 2.82 -13.86 15.73
CA ASN A 177 1.83 -14.86 16.10
C ASN A 177 0.47 -14.22 16.45
N ASP A 178 0.51 -13.05 17.07
CA ASP A 178 -0.68 -12.33 17.53
C ASP A 178 -0.56 -10.79 17.41
N GLN A 179 -1.68 -10.09 17.64
CA GLN A 179 -1.74 -8.63 17.61
C GLN A 179 -0.82 -7.94 18.63
N THR A 180 -0.59 -8.55 19.80
CA THR A 180 0.29 -7.97 20.81
C THR A 180 1.73 -7.99 20.31
N GLU A 181 2.19 -9.14 19.80
CA GLU A 181 3.51 -9.28 19.21
C GLU A 181 3.70 -8.35 18.01
N PHE A 182 2.69 -8.21 17.14
CA PHE A 182 2.71 -7.26 16.03
C PHE A 182 3.02 -5.83 16.51
N TYR A 183 2.26 -5.32 17.48
CA TYR A 183 2.47 -3.97 17.99
C TYR A 183 3.74 -3.83 18.82
N ASP A 184 4.19 -4.86 19.53
CA ASP A 184 5.48 -4.83 20.22
C ASP A 184 6.62 -4.64 19.22
N ILE A 185 6.56 -5.33 18.08
CA ILE A 185 7.56 -5.18 17.01
C ILE A 185 7.45 -3.78 16.38
N VAL A 186 6.26 -3.32 15.97
CA VAL A 186 6.07 -1.98 15.39
C VAL A 186 6.52 -0.88 16.36
N ASN A 187 6.26 -1.01 17.65
CA ASN A 187 6.70 -0.01 18.64
C ASN A 187 8.20 -0.09 18.93
N SER A 188 8.85 -1.22 18.66
CA SER A 188 10.29 -1.39 18.82
C SER A 188 11.13 -0.78 17.68
N THR A 189 10.52 -0.48 16.52
CA THR A 189 11.23 0.18 15.41
C THR A 189 11.54 1.65 15.73
N PRO A 190 12.54 2.29 15.07
CA PRO A 190 12.80 3.71 15.25
C PRO A 190 11.55 4.56 14.98
N ALA A 191 11.42 5.68 15.69
CA ALA A 191 10.19 6.48 15.65
C ALA A 191 9.83 6.99 14.25
N GLU A 192 10.82 7.22 13.39
CA GLU A 192 10.62 7.59 11.98
C GLU A 192 9.94 6.50 11.12
N PHE A 193 9.91 5.24 11.58
CA PHE A 193 9.25 4.11 10.91
C PHE A 193 7.95 3.69 11.61
N ARG A 194 7.53 4.42 12.66
CA ARG A 194 6.25 4.18 13.35
C ARG A 194 5.14 4.96 12.64
N SER A 195 4.57 4.37 11.60
CA SER A 195 3.52 5.00 10.78
C SER A 195 2.12 4.97 11.42
N ASN A 196 1.89 4.19 12.48
CA ASN A 196 0.54 4.00 13.02
C ASN A 196 0.03 5.25 13.76
N GLY A 197 -1.21 5.65 13.47
CA GLY A 197 -2.03 6.52 14.34
C GLY A 197 -1.52 7.93 14.60
N GLY A 198 -1.45 8.78 13.56
CA GLY A 198 -1.35 10.24 13.71
C GLY A 198 0.03 10.82 14.06
N ARG A 199 1.11 10.02 13.94
CA ARG A 199 2.50 10.46 14.12
C ARG A 199 3.40 10.23 12.91
N ALA A 200 2.82 9.74 11.81
CA ALA A 200 3.53 9.67 10.54
C ALA A 200 4.10 11.06 10.18
N PRO A 201 5.34 11.12 9.64
CA PRO A 201 5.84 12.37 9.08
C PRO A 201 4.84 12.99 8.10
N SER A 202 4.60 14.29 8.22
CA SER A 202 3.53 14.96 7.45
C SER A 202 3.72 14.88 5.94
N HIS A 203 4.97 14.74 5.46
CA HIS A 203 5.26 14.58 4.04
C HIS A 203 4.72 13.28 3.44
N LEU A 204 4.40 12.29 4.27
CA LEU A 204 3.77 11.03 3.82
C LEU A 204 2.28 11.19 3.55
N GLY A 205 1.64 12.28 3.99
CA GLY A 205 0.20 12.48 3.83
C GLY A 205 -0.69 11.47 4.57
N LEU A 206 -0.14 10.52 5.33
CA LEU A 206 -0.89 9.56 6.12
C LEU A 206 -1.45 10.24 7.39
N LEU A 207 -2.77 10.40 7.44
CA LEU A 207 -3.49 11.01 8.55
C LEU A 207 -3.81 9.99 9.65
N GLU A 208 -4.14 8.77 9.25
CA GLU A 208 -4.56 7.70 10.15
C GLU A 208 -4.24 6.34 9.54
N LEU A 209 -3.91 5.38 10.40
CA LEU A 209 -3.72 3.98 10.03
C LEU A 209 -4.20 3.12 11.20
N GLU A 210 -5.17 2.27 10.90
CA GLU A 210 -5.72 1.24 11.78
C GLU A 210 -5.42 -0.13 11.17
N VAL A 211 -4.86 -1.03 11.98
CA VAL A 211 -4.49 -2.41 11.61
C VAL A 211 -4.76 -3.30 12.81
N THR A 212 -5.91 -3.96 12.85
CA THR A 212 -6.47 -4.57 14.06
C THR A 212 -7.13 -5.92 13.77
N ILE A 213 -7.49 -6.63 14.84
CA ILE A 213 -8.40 -7.77 14.89
C ILE A 213 -9.53 -7.41 15.87
N ASP A 214 -10.76 -7.65 15.45
CA ASP A 214 -12.00 -7.42 16.22
C ASP A 214 -12.35 -8.55 17.21
#